data_AF-A0A819LGN0-F1
#
_entry.id   AF-A0A819LGN0-F1
#
_cell.length_a   1.000
_cell.length_b   1.000
_cell.length_c   1.000
_cell.angle_alpha   90.00
_cell.angle_beta   90.00
_cell.angle_gamma   90.00
#
_symmetry.space_group_name_H-M   'P 1'
#
loop_
_entity.id
_entity.type
_entity.pdbx_description
1 polymer ?
#
loop_
_entity_poly.entity_id
_entity_poly.type
_entity_poly.pdbx_seq_one_letter_code
_entity_poly.pdbx_strand_id
1 'polypeptide(L)'
;MISNLDSEDGSLKTQQLEISFATSNKGKRLLIHKNYLFRCNKTTASKKYWMCSERECGVYIHTSVTDELLSISGDHNHSANPDQIEVKLLRDKMKERILAETMSITKIYDEEIVKANLSKAATAIIPTVVEYRSNMSKARRKNTPVIPSSVMFDIPELYQQTLAGKRFLFIDVFLKRGKDRILVFSSDQQLKILFESDTIFMDGTFDITPAHFKQVFLIHAHKFGQGLPVAFCLLPNKRGKTYTELFDRLKDQACLMGTQFNPKCIITDYEPGLMPVVAQEFPVAIHSECMFHFNQAIHRKITDLGLANDYLHNETIRDQCRQLMALSLMPVDEVERQFQRLQTITSSTLSDLLLYFKNQWVHGVVPIHMWNFHDADHRTNNTSEGENVVVVHLFHFKVLSFIVYILAYNLRFATRLSKKHPNIWSFIQLIQ
;
A
#
# COMPACT_ATOMS: atom_id res chain seq x y z
N MET A 1 -5.51 82.63 16.80
CA MET A 1 -4.19 82.85 16.18
C MET A 1 -3.42 81.54 16.32
N ILE A 2 -3.16 80.83 15.21
CA ILE A 2 -1.79 80.56 14.69
C ILE A 2 -1.01 79.66 15.67
N SER A 3 -0.53 78.44 15.40
CA SER A 3 -0.26 77.68 14.17
C SER A 3 0.15 76.24 14.54
N ASN A 4 -0.05 75.32 13.60
CA ASN A 4 0.61 74.02 13.46
C ASN A 4 2.14 74.11 13.62
N LEU A 5 2.75 73.01 14.09
CA LEU A 5 3.97 72.45 13.52
C LEU A 5 4.01 70.95 13.84
N ASP A 6 3.67 70.16 12.83
CA ASP A 6 3.83 68.72 12.75
C ASP A 6 5.30 68.33 12.91
N SER A 7 5.55 67.23 13.62
CA SER A 7 6.78 66.45 13.51
C SER A 7 6.41 64.98 13.32
N GLU A 8 5.96 64.67 12.11
CA GLU A 8 6.09 63.34 11.54
C GLU A 8 7.57 63.08 11.21
N ASP A 9 8.30 62.42 12.10
CA ASP A 9 9.47 61.65 11.65
C ASP A 9 9.80 60.57 12.70
N GLY A 10 9.60 59.30 12.34
CA GLY A 10 9.87 58.19 13.27
C GLY A 10 9.39 56.80 12.85
N SER A 11 8.59 56.66 11.79
CA SER A 11 8.11 55.35 11.32
C SER A 11 8.94 54.76 10.15
N LEU A 12 10.05 55.39 9.77
CA LEU A 12 10.89 54.97 8.64
C LEU A 12 12.17 54.25 9.09
N LYS A 13 12.04 53.18 9.87
CA LYS A 13 13.10 52.17 9.97
C LYS A 13 12.49 50.76 9.98
N THR A 14 13.06 49.90 9.14
CA THR A 14 12.89 48.43 9.06
C THR A 14 11.71 47.85 8.24
N GLN A 15 11.47 48.34 7.02
CA GLN A 15 11.13 47.40 5.92
C GLN A 15 12.43 46.81 5.41
N GLN A 16 12.83 45.66 5.96
CA GLN A 16 13.97 44.89 5.49
C GLN A 16 13.73 44.57 4.01
N LEU A 17 14.70 44.88 3.15
CA LEU A 17 14.68 44.62 1.71
C LEU A 17 14.72 43.11 1.46
N GLU A 18 13.59 42.43 1.64
CA GLU A 18 13.50 40.99 1.45
C GLU A 18 13.56 40.66 -0.04
N ILE A 19 14.60 39.90 -0.39
CA ILE A 19 14.68 39.16 -1.63
C ILE A 19 14.58 37.67 -1.29
N SER A 20 13.79 36.95 -2.07
CA SER A 20 13.66 35.50 -1.95
C SER A 20 13.95 34.84 -3.30
N PHE A 21 13.96 33.51 -3.33
CA PHE A 21 14.36 32.77 -4.52
C PHE A 21 13.38 31.66 -4.84
N ALA A 22 13.27 31.40 -6.14
CA ALA A 22 12.51 30.28 -6.69
C ALA A 22 13.33 29.62 -7.82
N THR A 23 12.81 28.52 -8.38
CA THR A 23 13.40 27.85 -9.53
C THR A 23 12.50 27.96 -10.76
N SER A 24 13.14 28.09 -11.93
CA SER A 24 12.45 28.00 -13.21
C SER A 24 12.16 26.53 -13.57
N ASN A 25 11.28 26.33 -14.56
CA ASN A 25 11.00 24.99 -15.11
C ASN A 25 12.27 24.26 -15.61
N LYS A 26 13.31 25.01 -16.01
CA LYS A 26 14.61 24.49 -16.44
C LYS A 26 15.63 24.33 -15.30
N GLY A 27 15.22 24.53 -14.04
CA GLY A 27 16.08 24.42 -12.86
C GLY A 27 17.01 25.61 -12.61
N LYS A 28 16.94 26.67 -13.41
CA LYS A 28 17.70 27.90 -13.15
C LYS A 28 17.06 28.71 -12.02
N ARG A 29 17.89 29.31 -11.17
CA ARG A 29 17.47 30.17 -10.06
C ARG A 29 16.82 31.46 -10.56
N LEU A 30 15.78 31.89 -9.86
CA LEU A 30 15.06 33.15 -10.07
C LEU A 30 15.04 33.92 -8.77
N LEU A 31 15.14 35.24 -8.86
CA LEU A 31 15.02 36.15 -7.72
C LEU A 31 13.59 36.68 -7.67
N ILE A 32 13.05 36.77 -6.46
CA ILE A 32 11.74 37.35 -6.17
C ILE A 32 11.98 38.62 -5.34
N HIS A 33 11.39 39.72 -5.77
CA HIS A 33 11.38 40.96 -5.01
C HIS A 33 10.04 41.68 -5.24
N LYS A 34 9.35 42.08 -4.16
CA LYS A 34 8.05 42.78 -4.21
C LYS A 34 7.03 42.17 -5.16
N ASN A 35 6.91 40.83 -5.16
CA ASN A 35 6.02 40.08 -6.04
C ASN A 35 6.31 40.19 -7.55
N TYR A 36 7.56 40.49 -7.92
CA TYR A 36 8.10 40.41 -9.26
C TYR A 36 9.18 39.32 -9.38
N LEU A 37 9.22 38.64 -10.52
CA LEU A 37 10.20 37.60 -10.82
C LEU A 37 11.34 38.12 -11.70
N PHE A 38 12.57 37.82 -11.32
CA PHE A 38 13.77 38.20 -12.04
C PHE A 38 14.59 36.97 -12.44
N ARG A 39 15.11 36.97 -13.67
CA ARG A 39 16.01 35.95 -14.20
C ARG A 39 17.45 36.45 -14.17
N CYS A 40 18.39 35.56 -13.85
CA CYS A 40 19.81 35.90 -13.90
C CYS A 40 20.23 36.14 -15.36
N ASN A 41 20.70 37.35 -15.64
CA ASN A 41 21.23 37.75 -16.94
C ASN A 41 22.72 37.43 -17.04
N LYS A 42 23.52 37.84 -16.04
CA LYS A 42 24.96 37.57 -15.98
C LYS A 42 25.46 37.48 -14.54
N THR A 43 26.53 36.71 -14.34
CA THR A 43 27.26 36.62 -13.07
C THR A 43 28.70 37.03 -13.31
N THR A 44 29.24 37.86 -12.41
CA THR A 44 30.63 38.31 -12.39
C THR A 44 31.31 37.83 -11.10
N ALA A 45 32.62 38.03 -10.96
CA ALA A 45 33.35 37.65 -9.76
C ALA A 45 32.83 38.31 -8.47
N SER A 46 32.21 39.49 -8.57
CA SER A 46 31.74 40.27 -7.41
C SER A 46 30.21 40.40 -7.31
N LYS A 47 29.46 40.28 -8.42
CA LYS A 47 28.02 40.58 -8.46
C LYS A 47 27.24 39.66 -9.40
N LYS A 48 25.96 39.45 -9.08
CA LYS A 48 24.94 38.83 -9.96
C LYS A 48 24.00 39.91 -10.47
N TYR A 49 23.67 39.84 -11.75
CA TYR A 49 22.79 40.77 -12.44
C TYR A 49 21.51 40.05 -12.84
N TRP A 50 20.40 40.55 -12.33
CA TRP A 50 19.06 40.01 -12.53
C TRP A 50 18.24 41.00 -13.36
N MET A 51 17.47 40.50 -14.32
CA MET A 51 16.55 41.31 -15.11
C MET A 51 15.13 40.80 -14.93
N CYS A 52 14.13 41.67 -15.05
CA CYS A 52 12.73 41.25 -14.97
C CYS A 52 12.44 40.11 -15.97
N SER A 53 11.60 39.17 -15.54
CA SER A 53 11.24 38.00 -16.35
C SER A 53 10.21 38.32 -17.43
N GLU A 54 9.44 39.41 -17.26
CA GLU A 54 8.46 39.85 -18.25
C GLU A 54 9.17 40.46 -19.47
N ARG A 55 8.63 40.18 -20.66
CA ARG A 55 9.19 40.72 -21.89
C ARG A 55 8.92 42.23 -21.93
N GLU A 56 9.85 43.00 -22.48
CA GLU A 56 9.73 44.45 -22.61
C GLU A 56 9.74 45.22 -21.27
N CYS A 57 9.99 44.55 -20.13
CA CYS A 57 10.23 45.20 -18.85
C CYS A 57 11.73 45.48 -18.65
N GLY A 58 12.07 46.74 -18.38
CA GLY A 58 13.46 47.22 -18.27
C GLY A 58 14.06 47.20 -16.85
N VAL A 59 13.41 46.58 -15.87
CA VAL A 59 13.87 46.60 -14.47
C VAL A 59 15.02 45.62 -14.22
N TYR A 60 16.05 46.09 -13.52
CA TYR A 60 17.22 45.30 -13.13
C TYR A 60 17.45 45.32 -11.62
N ILE A 61 17.95 44.20 -11.10
CA ILE A 61 18.41 44.05 -9.72
C ILE A 61 19.84 43.53 -9.73
N HIS A 62 20.71 44.12 -8.92
CA HIS A 62 22.04 43.60 -8.65
C HIS A 62 22.11 43.04 -7.25
N THR A 63 22.67 41.84 -7.10
CA THR A 63 22.99 41.25 -5.81
C THR A 63 24.49 40.95 -5.70
N SER A 64 24.99 40.81 -4.49
CA SER A 64 26.31 40.23 -4.25
C SER A 64 26.35 38.77 -4.71
N VAL A 65 27.54 38.19 -4.76
CA VAL A 65 27.71 36.74 -4.96
C VAL A 65 27.07 35.91 -3.83
N THR A 66 26.97 36.48 -2.62
CA THR A 66 26.30 35.90 -1.44
C THR A 66 24.80 36.21 -1.37
N ASP A 67 24.21 36.75 -2.44
CA ASP A 67 22.78 37.03 -2.56
C ASP A 67 22.26 38.15 -1.65
N GLU A 68 23.10 39.13 -1.33
CA GLU A 68 22.68 40.37 -0.67
C GLU A 68 22.27 41.40 -1.72
N LEU A 69 21.16 42.11 -1.48
CA LEU A 69 20.69 43.14 -2.41
C LEU A 69 21.66 44.33 -2.44
N LEU A 70 22.15 44.69 -3.64
CA LEU A 70 23.06 45.82 -3.83
C LEU A 70 22.38 47.04 -4.44
N SER A 71 21.57 46.85 -5.48
CA SER A 71 20.87 47.96 -6.15
C SER A 71 19.68 47.48 -6.96
N ILE A 72 18.69 48.35 -7.12
CA ILE A 72 17.52 48.17 -7.99
C ILE A 72 17.49 49.35 -8.98
N SER A 73 17.11 49.12 -10.24
CA SER A 73 17.07 50.16 -11.26
C SER A 73 15.89 49.98 -12.21
N GLY A 74 15.20 51.08 -12.50
CA GLY A 74 14.02 51.13 -13.38
C GLY A 74 12.69 50.89 -12.63
N ASP A 75 11.60 51.17 -13.33
CA ASP A 75 10.23 50.97 -12.84
C ASP A 75 9.49 49.92 -13.68
N HIS A 76 8.64 49.13 -13.04
CA HIS A 76 7.85 48.11 -13.74
C HIS A 76 6.74 48.77 -14.57
N ASN A 77 6.61 48.35 -15.82
CA ASN A 77 5.52 48.72 -16.74
C ASN A 77 4.36 47.71 -16.72
N HIS A 78 4.34 46.83 -15.72
CA HIS A 78 3.33 45.79 -15.56
C HIS A 78 3.03 45.56 -14.07
N SER A 79 1.85 45.03 -13.80
CA SER A 79 1.43 44.70 -12.44
C SER A 79 2.25 43.53 -11.87
N ALA A 80 2.44 43.55 -10.56
CA ALA A 80 2.96 42.41 -9.81
C ALA A 80 2.00 41.22 -9.91
N ASN A 81 2.54 40.01 -9.78
CA ASN A 81 1.74 38.78 -9.83
C ASN A 81 2.04 37.89 -8.61
N PRO A 82 1.49 38.23 -7.44
CA PRO A 82 1.71 37.46 -6.21
C PRO A 82 1.21 36.02 -6.34
N ASP A 83 0.06 35.80 -6.99
CA ASP A 83 -0.53 34.47 -7.14
C ASP A 83 0.37 33.51 -7.92
N GLN A 84 1.01 33.99 -9.01
CA GLN A 84 1.98 33.18 -9.75
C GLN A 84 3.23 32.85 -8.92
N ILE A 85 3.63 33.74 -8.01
CA ILE A 85 4.77 33.52 -7.13
C ILE A 85 4.43 32.49 -6.06
N GLU A 86 3.24 32.59 -5.44
CA GLU A 86 2.73 31.58 -4.50
C GLU A 86 2.72 30.18 -5.13
N VAL A 87 2.12 30.04 -6.31
CA VAL A 87 2.08 28.76 -7.04
C VAL A 87 3.48 28.26 -7.36
N LYS A 88 4.43 29.17 -7.65
CA LYS A 88 5.80 28.80 -7.98
C LYS A 88 6.59 28.28 -6.78
N LEU A 89 6.53 29.00 -5.66
CA LEU A 89 7.16 28.59 -4.41
C LEU A 89 6.61 27.24 -3.93
N LEU A 90 5.29 27.03 -4.07
CA LEU A 90 4.67 25.75 -3.77
C LEU A 90 5.22 24.62 -4.66
N ARG A 91 5.34 24.86 -5.98
CA ARG A 91 5.88 23.86 -6.91
C ARG A 91 7.34 23.51 -6.63
N ASP A 92 8.15 24.50 -6.21
CA ASP A 92 9.54 24.27 -5.82
C ASP A 92 9.60 23.38 -4.58
N LYS A 93 8.81 23.70 -3.54
CA LYS A 93 8.72 22.90 -2.31
C LYS A 93 8.25 21.47 -2.56
N MET A 94 7.20 21.29 -3.36
CA MET A 94 6.73 19.97 -3.77
C MET A 94 7.83 19.20 -4.53
N LYS A 95 8.57 19.86 -5.42
CA LYS A 95 9.65 19.25 -6.20
C LYS A 95 10.81 18.82 -5.31
N GLU A 96 11.19 19.61 -4.31
CA GLU A 96 12.18 19.23 -3.30
C GLU A 96 11.76 17.95 -2.58
N ARG A 97 10.53 17.90 -2.05
CA ARG A 97 9.97 16.69 -1.41
C ARG A 97 9.96 15.50 -2.35
N ILE A 98 9.58 15.70 -3.62
CA ILE A 98 9.50 14.61 -4.62
C ILE A 98 10.86 13.97 -4.90
N LEU A 99 11.93 14.76 -4.81
CA LEU A 99 13.31 14.30 -5.07
C LEU A 99 13.97 13.73 -3.81
N ALA A 100 13.53 14.13 -2.62
CA ALA A 100 14.05 13.67 -1.34
C ALA A 100 13.29 12.46 -0.76
N GLU A 101 12.02 12.29 -1.10
CA GLU A 101 11.12 11.29 -0.50
C GLU A 101 10.61 10.27 -1.52
N THR A 102 10.30 9.07 -1.04
CA THR A 102 9.70 7.98 -1.82
C THR A 102 8.17 8.07 -1.91
N MET A 103 7.52 8.86 -1.05
CA MET A 103 6.07 9.04 -0.98
C MET A 103 5.43 9.33 -2.35
N SER A 104 4.22 8.82 -2.60
CA SER A 104 3.52 9.06 -3.88
C SER A 104 3.39 10.55 -4.21
N ILE A 105 3.57 10.90 -5.49
CA ILE A 105 3.47 12.29 -5.96
C ILE A 105 2.09 12.89 -5.65
N THR A 106 1.03 12.07 -5.74
CA THR A 106 -0.34 12.49 -5.41
C THR A 106 -0.44 12.93 -3.96
N LYS A 107 0.08 12.11 -3.02
CA LYS A 107 0.02 12.43 -1.59
C LYS A 107 0.85 13.67 -1.26
N ILE A 108 2.04 13.82 -1.84
CA ILE A 108 2.84 15.05 -1.68
C ILE A 108 2.07 16.27 -2.20
N TYR A 109 1.43 16.16 -3.37
CA TYR A 109 0.63 17.24 -3.94
C TYR A 109 -0.53 17.62 -3.01
N ASP A 110 -1.31 16.64 -2.54
CA ASP A 110 -2.46 16.88 -1.66
C ASP A 110 -2.02 17.51 -0.32
N GLU A 111 -0.97 16.97 0.31
CA GLU A 111 -0.44 17.50 1.57
C GLU A 111 0.09 18.93 1.43
N GLU A 112 0.84 19.23 0.37
CA GLU A 112 1.43 20.56 0.19
C GLU A 112 0.38 21.60 -0.21
N ILE A 113 -0.66 21.24 -0.98
CA ILE A 113 -1.79 22.16 -1.24
C ILE A 113 -2.50 22.53 0.05
N VAL A 114 -2.82 21.55 0.89
CA VAL A 114 -3.50 21.80 2.16
C VAL A 114 -2.66 22.69 3.08
N LYS A 115 -1.34 22.46 3.13
CA LYS A 115 -0.42 23.29 3.94
C LYS A 115 -0.22 24.70 3.41
N ALA A 116 -0.28 24.88 2.08
CA ALA A 116 0.04 26.16 1.45
C ALA A 116 -1.03 27.23 1.66
N ASN A 117 -2.27 26.84 1.98
CA ASN A 117 -3.40 27.75 2.22
C ASN A 117 -3.50 28.88 1.16
N LEU A 118 -3.49 28.47 -0.11
CA LEU A 118 -3.38 29.38 -1.26
C LEU A 118 -4.54 30.38 -1.34
N SER A 119 -4.26 31.53 -1.97
CA SER A 119 -5.30 32.48 -2.37
C SER A 119 -6.33 31.83 -3.32
N LYS A 120 -7.54 32.39 -3.40
CA LYS A 120 -8.56 31.93 -4.38
C LYS A 120 -8.04 32.02 -5.82
N ALA A 121 -7.28 33.08 -6.13
CA ALA A 121 -6.71 33.28 -7.46
C ALA A 121 -5.55 32.31 -7.74
N ALA A 122 -4.67 32.08 -6.76
CA ALA A 122 -3.60 31.08 -6.86
C ALA A 122 -4.15 29.65 -7.03
N THR A 123 -5.25 29.32 -6.35
CA THR A 123 -5.94 28.03 -6.47
C THR A 123 -6.51 27.80 -7.87
N ALA A 124 -6.91 28.86 -8.60
CA ALA A 124 -7.38 28.74 -9.98
C ALA A 124 -6.24 28.51 -10.99
N ILE A 125 -5.01 28.89 -10.63
CA ILE A 125 -3.83 28.81 -11.50
C ILE A 125 -3.03 27.51 -11.27
N ILE A 126 -3.20 26.88 -10.10
CA ILE A 126 -2.45 25.66 -9.78
C ILE A 126 -2.78 24.53 -10.77
N PRO A 127 -1.76 23.85 -11.35
CA PRO A 127 -2.02 22.73 -12.25
C PRO A 127 -2.72 21.61 -11.51
N THR A 128 -3.54 20.85 -12.22
CA THR A 128 -4.19 19.67 -11.65
C THR A 128 -3.17 18.61 -11.23
N VAL A 129 -3.55 17.74 -10.29
CA VAL A 129 -2.69 16.63 -9.84
C VAL A 129 -2.24 15.72 -11.01
N VAL A 130 -3.06 15.59 -12.05
CA VAL A 130 -2.74 14.79 -13.24
C VAL A 130 -1.61 15.41 -14.05
N GLU A 131 -1.71 16.71 -14.34
CA GLU A 131 -0.68 17.48 -15.05
C GLU A 131 0.63 17.54 -14.24
N TYR A 132 0.51 17.75 -12.93
CA TYR A 132 1.64 17.79 -12.03
C TYR A 132 2.37 16.44 -11.98
N ARG A 133 1.62 15.33 -11.87
CA ARG A 133 2.15 13.97 -11.84
C ARG A 133 2.97 13.63 -13.09
N SER A 134 2.52 13.98 -14.29
CA SER A 134 3.24 13.68 -15.54
C SER A 134 4.63 14.32 -15.58
N ASN A 135 4.72 15.60 -15.19
CA ASN A 135 5.97 16.34 -15.17
C ASN A 135 6.91 15.86 -14.06
N MET A 136 6.38 15.65 -12.86
CA MET A 136 7.18 15.27 -11.71
C MET A 136 7.64 13.81 -11.75
N SER A 137 6.87 12.92 -12.38
CA SER A 137 7.31 11.54 -12.59
C SER A 137 8.60 11.47 -13.40
N LYS A 138 8.78 12.35 -14.39
CA LYS A 138 10.02 12.43 -15.18
C LYS A 138 11.20 12.92 -14.33
N ALA A 139 10.97 13.88 -13.44
CA ALA A 139 12.00 14.39 -12.54
C ALA A 139 12.43 13.31 -11.53
N ARG A 140 11.47 12.66 -10.86
CA ARG A 140 11.74 11.59 -9.89
C ARG A 140 12.47 10.40 -10.51
N ARG A 141 12.15 10.02 -11.76
CA ARG A 141 12.84 8.93 -12.47
C ARG A 141 14.35 9.13 -12.59
N LYS A 142 14.84 10.38 -12.63
CA LYS A 142 16.29 10.65 -12.68
C LYS A 142 17.02 10.27 -11.40
N ASN A 143 16.30 10.30 -10.27
CA ASN A 143 16.83 9.95 -8.94
C ASN A 143 16.33 8.57 -8.48
N THR A 144 15.48 7.90 -9.27
CA THR A 144 15.04 6.54 -8.96
C THR A 144 16.19 5.58 -9.27
N PRO A 145 16.50 4.64 -8.39
CA PRO A 145 17.58 3.69 -8.64
C PRO A 145 17.31 2.88 -9.91
N VAL A 146 18.39 2.42 -10.54
CA VAL A 146 18.29 1.55 -11.72
C VAL A 146 17.47 0.32 -11.36
N ILE A 147 16.56 -0.10 -12.26
CA ILE A 147 15.78 -1.32 -12.04
C ILE A 147 16.75 -2.51 -12.10
N PRO A 148 16.84 -3.32 -11.04
CA PRO A 148 17.80 -4.43 -11.00
C PRO A 148 17.55 -5.46 -12.11
N SER A 149 18.63 -5.91 -12.76
CA SER A 149 18.60 -6.99 -13.75
C SER A 149 18.71 -8.38 -13.13
N SER A 150 19.04 -8.48 -11.84
CA SER A 150 19.10 -9.72 -11.08
C SER A 150 18.64 -9.49 -9.64
N VAL A 151 18.56 -10.57 -8.85
CA VAL A 151 18.27 -10.51 -7.41
C VAL A 151 19.41 -9.90 -6.57
N MET A 152 20.61 -9.80 -7.16
CA MET A 152 21.81 -9.24 -6.55
C MET A 152 21.86 -7.74 -6.79
N PHE A 153 21.30 -6.98 -5.86
CA PHE A 153 21.31 -5.53 -5.88
C PHE A 153 21.17 -4.97 -4.47
N ASP A 154 21.76 -3.80 -4.24
CA ASP A 154 21.60 -3.09 -2.99
C ASP A 154 20.29 -2.30 -2.98
N ILE A 155 19.60 -2.32 -1.83
CA ILE A 155 18.40 -1.51 -1.61
C ILE A 155 18.89 -0.19 -1.03
N PRO A 156 18.65 0.98 -1.66
CA PRO A 156 19.11 2.25 -1.10
C PRO A 156 18.40 2.57 0.21
N GLU A 157 19.04 3.34 1.07
CA GLU A 157 18.55 3.66 2.43
C GLU A 157 17.10 4.20 2.45
N LEU A 158 16.75 5.09 1.51
CA LEU A 158 15.38 5.63 1.38
C LEU A 158 14.30 4.56 1.16
N TYR A 159 14.67 3.39 0.64
CA TYR A 159 13.78 2.24 0.42
C TYR A 159 13.82 1.22 1.57
N GLN A 160 14.77 1.37 2.50
CA GLN A 160 14.87 0.54 3.70
C GLN A 160 14.12 1.12 4.90
N GLN A 161 13.59 2.35 4.78
CA GLN A 161 12.95 3.09 5.86
C GLN A 161 11.47 3.33 5.59
N THR A 162 10.68 3.61 6.63
CA THR A 162 9.32 4.14 6.51
C THR A 162 9.39 5.61 6.07
N LEU A 163 8.25 6.20 5.69
CA LEU A 163 8.16 7.63 5.40
C LEU A 163 8.54 8.53 6.59
N ALA A 164 8.58 7.98 7.81
CA ALA A 164 9.03 8.66 9.02
C ALA A 164 10.53 8.42 9.35
N GLY A 165 11.30 7.81 8.43
CA GLY A 165 12.72 7.54 8.62
C GLY A 165 13.05 6.42 9.62
N LYS A 166 12.05 5.59 9.97
CA LYS A 166 12.25 4.41 10.84
C LYS A 166 12.58 3.17 10.01
N ARG A 167 13.25 2.18 10.59
CA ARG A 167 13.54 0.90 9.93
C ARG A 167 12.26 0.28 9.35
N PHE A 168 12.36 -0.22 8.12
CA PHE A 168 11.26 -0.87 7.42
C PHE A 168 11.69 -2.13 6.69
N LEU A 169 12.84 -2.14 6.02
CA LEU A 169 13.46 -3.39 5.60
C LEU A 169 13.99 -4.09 6.85
N PHE A 170 13.36 -5.19 7.21
CA PHE A 170 13.65 -5.95 8.42
C PHE A 170 14.55 -7.15 8.12
N ILE A 171 14.22 -7.95 7.09
CA ILE A 171 15.02 -9.11 6.68
C ILE A 171 15.54 -8.88 5.27
N ASP A 172 16.82 -9.16 5.09
CA ASP A 172 17.49 -9.27 3.78
C ASP A 172 18.51 -10.41 3.84
N VAL A 173 18.12 -11.60 3.36
CA VAL A 173 18.94 -12.82 3.46
C VAL A 173 18.99 -13.60 2.16
N PHE A 174 20.12 -14.25 1.90
CA PHE A 174 20.31 -15.14 0.75
C PHE A 174 20.38 -16.60 1.19
N LEU A 175 19.47 -17.45 0.69
CA LEU A 175 19.38 -18.87 1.07
C LEU A 175 20.43 -19.77 0.40
N LYS A 176 20.83 -19.45 -0.84
CA LYS A 176 21.72 -20.29 -1.65
C LYS A 176 22.66 -19.46 -2.49
N ARG A 177 23.97 -19.43 -2.17
CA ARG A 177 25.06 -18.81 -2.98
C ARG A 177 24.60 -17.63 -3.85
N GLY A 178 23.80 -16.71 -3.29
CA GLY A 178 23.33 -15.51 -4.00
C GLY A 178 22.17 -15.62 -5.01
N LYS A 179 21.46 -16.75 -5.13
CA LYS A 179 20.39 -16.91 -6.14
C LYS A 179 18.96 -16.77 -5.60
N ASP A 180 18.76 -17.15 -4.34
CA ASP A 180 17.46 -17.09 -3.67
C ASP A 180 17.57 -16.06 -2.54
N ARG A 181 16.83 -14.95 -2.64
CA ARG A 181 16.83 -13.87 -1.64
C ARG A 181 15.44 -13.75 -1.01
N ILE A 182 15.38 -13.58 0.31
CA ILE A 182 14.17 -13.22 1.04
C ILE A 182 14.30 -11.77 1.47
N LEU A 183 13.30 -10.95 1.15
CA LEU A 183 13.16 -9.61 1.69
C LEU A 183 11.89 -9.54 2.53
N VAL A 184 11.95 -8.96 3.72
CA VAL A 184 10.75 -8.70 4.54
C VAL A 184 10.72 -7.25 4.94
N PHE A 185 9.60 -6.59 4.61
CA PHE A 185 9.33 -5.22 4.98
C PHE A 185 8.26 -5.17 6.08
N SER A 186 8.63 -4.60 7.23
CA SER A 186 7.75 -4.38 8.37
C SER A 186 8.40 -3.35 9.30
N SER A 187 7.61 -2.41 9.81
CA SER A 187 8.04 -1.49 10.87
C SER A 187 8.00 -2.20 12.23
N ASP A 188 8.75 -1.69 13.21
CA ASP A 188 8.75 -2.24 14.58
C ASP A 188 7.36 -2.26 15.22
N GLN A 189 6.51 -1.27 14.90
CA GLN A 189 5.12 -1.23 15.36
C GLN A 189 4.28 -2.33 14.72
N GLN A 190 4.47 -2.61 13.43
CA GLN A 190 3.79 -3.71 12.75
C GLN A 190 4.26 -5.08 13.27
N LEU A 191 5.57 -5.26 13.50
CA LEU A 191 6.10 -6.47 14.12
C LEU A 191 5.54 -6.70 15.52
N LYS A 192 5.43 -5.63 16.33
CA LYS A 192 4.77 -5.71 17.65
C LYS A 192 3.31 -6.17 17.52
N ILE A 193 2.56 -5.62 16.56
CA ILE A 193 1.19 -6.06 16.28
C ILE A 193 1.16 -7.55 15.87
N LEU A 194 2.07 -7.97 14.99
CA LEU A 194 2.17 -9.35 14.53
C LEU A 194 2.37 -10.33 15.69
N PHE A 195 3.34 -10.06 16.57
CA PHE A 195 3.71 -10.97 17.65
C PHE A 195 2.70 -10.98 18.81
N GLU A 196 1.94 -9.90 18.99
CA GLU A 196 0.87 -9.82 20.01
C GLU A 196 -0.49 -10.35 19.53
N SER A 197 -0.66 -10.65 18.25
CA SER A 197 -1.95 -11.05 17.70
C SER A 197 -2.23 -12.54 17.87
N ASP A 198 -3.38 -12.86 18.47
CA ASP A 198 -3.87 -14.24 18.63
C ASP A 198 -4.23 -14.89 17.28
N THR A 199 -4.72 -14.11 16.32
CA THR A 199 -5.11 -14.60 14.99
C THR A 199 -4.32 -13.88 13.91
N ILE A 200 -3.70 -14.66 13.02
CA ILE A 200 -2.99 -14.14 11.87
C ILE A 200 -3.46 -14.84 10.59
N PHE A 201 -3.37 -14.11 9.48
CA PHE A 201 -3.69 -14.60 8.15
C PHE A 201 -2.49 -14.44 7.23
N MET A 202 -2.20 -15.46 6.44
CA MET A 202 -1.08 -15.45 5.51
C MET A 202 -1.56 -15.79 4.10
N ASP A 203 -1.12 -15.02 3.11
CA ASP A 203 -1.54 -15.20 1.71
C ASP A 203 -0.43 -14.86 0.72
N GLY A 204 -0.27 -15.72 -0.27
CA GLY A 204 0.66 -15.53 -1.37
C GLY A 204 -0.03 -14.93 -2.59
N THR A 205 0.45 -13.78 -3.08
CA THR A 205 -0.11 -13.11 -4.25
C THR A 205 0.89 -12.95 -5.40
N PHE A 206 0.47 -13.32 -6.61
CA PHE A 206 1.34 -13.48 -7.79
C PHE A 206 1.29 -12.29 -8.74
N ASP A 207 0.10 -11.74 -9.00
CA ASP A 207 -0.14 -10.71 -10.02
C ASP A 207 0.66 -9.41 -9.80
N ILE A 208 1.15 -9.24 -8.57
CA ILE A 208 1.83 -8.04 -8.09
C ILE A 208 3.29 -8.28 -7.72
N THR A 209 3.82 -9.45 -8.03
CA THR A 209 5.18 -9.82 -7.62
C THR A 209 6.21 -9.06 -8.46
N PRO A 210 7.14 -8.33 -7.81
CA PRO A 210 8.28 -7.75 -8.50
C PRO A 210 9.14 -8.78 -9.22
N ALA A 211 9.82 -8.35 -10.28
CA ALA A 211 10.78 -9.19 -10.98
C ALA A 211 11.81 -9.82 -10.01
N HIS A 212 12.30 -11.01 -10.36
CA HIS A 212 13.24 -11.84 -9.59
C HIS A 212 12.69 -12.55 -8.36
N PHE A 213 11.45 -12.26 -7.96
CA PHE A 213 10.75 -13.00 -6.91
C PHE A 213 9.62 -13.84 -7.52
N LYS A 214 9.22 -14.91 -6.82
CA LYS A 214 8.12 -15.79 -7.26
C LYS A 214 6.79 -15.45 -6.63
N GLN A 215 6.81 -14.81 -5.46
CA GLN A 215 5.60 -14.37 -4.79
C GLN A 215 5.84 -13.21 -3.84
N VAL A 216 4.81 -12.39 -3.66
CA VAL A 216 4.64 -11.53 -2.50
C VAL A 216 3.81 -12.32 -1.49
N PHE A 217 4.36 -12.57 -0.31
CA PHE A 217 3.71 -13.24 0.80
C PHE A 217 3.36 -12.22 1.88
N LEU A 218 2.06 -12.07 2.13
CA LEU A 218 1.51 -11.05 3.02
C LEU A 218 1.08 -11.69 4.32
N ILE A 219 1.54 -11.14 5.44
CA ILE A 219 1.08 -11.52 6.77
C ILE A 219 0.19 -10.40 7.30
N HIS A 220 -1.03 -10.77 7.65
CA HIS A 220 -2.02 -9.90 8.27
C HIS A 220 -2.24 -10.34 9.71
N ALA A 221 -2.34 -9.37 10.60
CA ALA A 221 -2.68 -9.59 11.99
C ALA A 221 -4.12 -9.12 12.24
N HIS A 222 -4.92 -9.94 12.94
CA HIS A 222 -6.23 -9.51 13.38
C HIS A 222 -6.08 -8.62 14.62
N LYS A 223 -6.45 -7.34 14.46
CA LYS A 223 -6.48 -6.37 15.56
C LYS A 223 -7.58 -5.35 15.30
N PHE A 224 -8.30 -4.95 16.34
CA PHE A 224 -9.40 -3.98 16.27
C PHE A 224 -10.55 -4.38 15.31
N GLY A 225 -10.83 -5.68 15.17
CA GLY A 225 -11.86 -6.18 14.27
C GLY A 225 -11.51 -6.09 12.77
N GLN A 226 -10.24 -5.84 12.43
CA GLN A 226 -9.75 -5.71 11.06
C GLN A 226 -8.48 -6.52 10.83
N GLY A 227 -8.23 -6.88 9.56
CA GLY A 227 -6.98 -7.50 9.13
C GLY A 227 -5.96 -6.45 8.73
N LEU A 228 -4.99 -6.20 9.59
CA LEU A 228 -3.95 -5.21 9.31
C LEU A 228 -2.76 -5.90 8.63
N PRO A 229 -2.31 -5.43 7.44
CA PRO A 229 -1.08 -5.92 6.83
C PRO A 229 0.11 -5.48 7.69
N VAL A 230 0.84 -6.47 8.21
CA VAL A 230 1.95 -6.23 9.15
C VAL A 230 3.29 -6.68 8.61
N ALA A 231 3.35 -7.58 7.63
CA ALA A 231 4.60 -7.91 6.96
C ALA A 231 4.38 -8.16 5.47
N PHE A 232 5.27 -7.58 4.66
CA PHE A 232 5.31 -7.75 3.21
C PHE A 232 6.58 -8.51 2.84
N CYS A 233 6.45 -9.77 2.45
CA CYS A 233 7.59 -10.65 2.21
C CYS A 233 7.75 -10.91 0.71
N LEU A 234 8.93 -10.68 0.15
CA LEU A 234 9.27 -11.09 -1.21
C LEU A 234 10.04 -12.40 -1.14
N LEU A 235 9.43 -13.47 -1.67
CA LEU A 235 9.97 -14.82 -1.57
C LEU A 235 10.47 -15.33 -2.94
N PRO A 236 11.61 -16.04 -2.97
CA PRO A 236 12.23 -16.51 -4.20
C PRO A 236 11.52 -17.75 -4.78
N ASN A 237 10.76 -18.48 -3.98
CA ASN A 237 10.03 -19.69 -4.37
C ASN A 237 8.99 -20.08 -3.29
N LYS A 238 8.18 -21.09 -3.61
CA LYS A 238 7.09 -21.67 -2.78
C LYS A 238 7.49 -22.98 -2.09
N ARG A 239 8.72 -23.05 -1.59
CA ARG A 239 9.24 -24.28 -0.97
C ARG A 239 9.19 -24.16 0.53
N GLY A 240 8.91 -25.28 1.20
CA GLY A 240 8.87 -25.32 2.67
C GLY A 240 10.11 -24.70 3.33
N LYS A 241 11.32 -25.00 2.82
CA LYS A 241 12.58 -24.42 3.33
C LYS A 241 12.61 -22.88 3.31
N THR A 242 11.97 -22.24 2.34
CA THR A 242 11.89 -20.78 2.25
C THR A 242 10.94 -20.21 3.32
N TYR A 243 9.83 -20.90 3.58
CA TYR A 243 8.91 -20.54 4.65
C TYR A 243 9.50 -20.79 6.03
N THR A 244 10.20 -21.91 6.23
CA THR A 244 10.93 -22.19 7.47
C THR A 244 11.91 -21.08 7.79
N GLU A 245 12.77 -20.69 6.82
CA GLU A 245 13.68 -19.55 7.04
C GLU A 245 12.92 -18.26 7.38
N LEU A 246 11.83 -17.95 6.66
CA LEU A 246 11.02 -16.76 6.96
C LEU A 246 10.51 -16.77 8.41
N PHE A 247 9.96 -17.89 8.87
CA PHE A 247 9.40 -18.01 10.21
C PHE A 247 10.48 -18.03 11.29
N ASP A 248 11.61 -18.69 11.06
CA ASP A 248 12.77 -18.65 11.96
C ASP A 248 13.23 -17.21 12.19
N ARG A 249 13.40 -16.43 11.12
CA ARG A 249 13.80 -15.02 11.22
C ARG A 249 12.78 -14.15 11.96
N LEU A 250 11.48 -14.42 11.77
CA LEU A 250 10.42 -13.72 12.50
C LEU A 250 10.43 -14.08 14.00
N LYS A 251 10.64 -15.36 14.35
CA LYS A 251 10.76 -15.82 15.73
C LYS A 251 11.99 -15.26 16.43
N ASP A 252 13.13 -15.25 15.76
CA ASP A 252 14.37 -14.61 16.24
C ASP A 252 14.12 -13.15 16.61
N GLN A 253 13.42 -12.42 15.74
CA GLN A 253 13.10 -11.02 15.98
C GLN A 253 12.08 -10.82 17.10
N ALA A 254 11.09 -11.70 17.24
CA ALA A 254 10.20 -11.68 18.38
C ALA A 254 10.99 -11.80 19.69
N CYS A 255 11.95 -12.74 19.75
CA CYS A 255 12.84 -12.93 20.88
C CYS A 255 13.67 -11.66 21.18
N LEU A 256 14.27 -11.04 20.15
CA LEU A 256 15.01 -9.78 20.30
C LEU A 256 14.14 -8.62 20.79
N MET A 257 12.84 -8.62 20.47
CA MET A 257 11.86 -7.64 20.94
C MET A 257 11.29 -7.97 22.33
N GLY A 258 11.79 -9.03 23.00
CA GLY A 258 11.32 -9.45 24.32
C GLY A 258 9.92 -10.07 24.31
N THR A 259 9.49 -10.62 23.17
CA THR A 259 8.19 -11.29 23.00
C THR A 259 8.38 -12.66 22.32
N GLN A 260 7.29 -13.35 22.04
CA GLN A 260 7.27 -14.61 21.31
C GLN A 260 6.29 -14.52 20.14
N PHE A 261 6.63 -15.16 19.03
CA PHE A 261 5.71 -15.26 17.90
C PHE A 261 4.88 -16.54 18.00
N ASN A 262 3.83 -16.50 18.82
CA ASN A 262 2.98 -17.66 19.15
C ASN A 262 1.50 -17.33 18.92
N PRO A 263 1.03 -17.18 17.67
CA PRO A 263 -0.38 -17.00 17.38
C PRO A 263 -1.18 -18.24 17.84
N LYS A 264 -2.43 -18.03 18.29
CA LYS A 264 -3.35 -19.12 18.63
C LYS A 264 -4.04 -19.69 17.41
N CYS A 265 -4.30 -18.86 16.40
CA CYS A 265 -4.98 -19.24 15.18
C CYS A 265 -4.22 -18.70 13.95
N ILE A 266 -3.94 -19.58 12.99
CA ILE A 266 -3.31 -19.24 11.73
C ILE A 266 -4.26 -19.64 10.61
N ILE A 267 -4.55 -18.69 9.73
CA ILE A 267 -5.39 -18.93 8.55
C ILE A 267 -4.53 -18.74 7.30
N THR A 268 -4.46 -19.76 6.45
CA THR A 268 -3.69 -19.71 5.19
C THR A 268 -4.59 -19.96 3.97
N ASP A 269 -4.04 -19.76 2.78
CA ASP A 269 -4.54 -20.39 1.58
C ASP A 269 -4.03 -21.85 1.48
N TYR A 270 -4.65 -22.63 0.58
CA TYR A 270 -4.36 -24.05 0.36
C TYR A 270 -3.03 -24.27 -0.38
N GLU A 271 -1.94 -23.64 0.07
CA GLU A 271 -0.63 -23.78 -0.56
C GLU A 271 0.12 -25.01 0.00
N PRO A 272 0.39 -26.05 -0.82
CA PRO A 272 1.00 -27.29 -0.34
C PRO A 272 2.40 -27.13 0.25
N GLY A 273 3.14 -26.09 -0.16
CA GLY A 273 4.47 -25.80 0.36
C GLY A 273 4.47 -25.11 1.72
N LEU A 274 3.36 -24.47 2.10
CA LEU A 274 3.20 -23.67 3.32
C LEU A 274 2.57 -24.47 4.44
N MET A 275 1.48 -25.20 4.16
CA MET A 275 0.70 -25.95 5.15
C MET A 275 1.55 -26.82 6.09
N PRO A 276 2.43 -27.73 5.60
CA PRO A 276 3.23 -28.56 6.49
C PRO A 276 4.23 -27.75 7.32
N VAL A 277 4.70 -26.62 6.81
CA VAL A 277 5.62 -25.73 7.53
C VAL A 277 4.88 -25.02 8.66
N VAL A 278 3.66 -24.54 8.43
CA VAL A 278 2.85 -23.92 9.49
C VAL A 278 2.61 -24.90 10.63
N ALA A 279 2.23 -26.14 10.32
CA ALA A 279 2.03 -27.19 11.32
C ALA A 279 3.32 -27.53 12.10
N GLN A 280 4.48 -27.51 11.42
CA GLN A 280 5.77 -27.76 12.05
C GLN A 280 6.23 -26.58 12.93
N GLU A 281 6.10 -25.35 12.42
CA GLU A 281 6.62 -24.15 13.07
C GLU A 281 5.70 -23.64 14.18
N PHE A 282 4.40 -23.90 14.09
CA PHE A 282 3.40 -23.45 15.06
C PHE A 282 2.51 -24.63 15.50
N PRO A 283 3.07 -25.67 16.13
CA PRO A 283 2.37 -26.93 16.40
C PRO A 283 1.21 -26.81 17.41
N VAL A 284 1.19 -25.72 18.18
CA VAL A 284 0.14 -25.42 19.17
C VAL A 284 -0.95 -24.50 18.60
N ALA A 285 -0.73 -23.88 17.44
CA ALA A 285 -1.71 -23.02 16.82
C ALA A 285 -2.78 -23.85 16.11
N ILE A 286 -4.02 -23.40 16.18
CA ILE A 286 -5.10 -23.90 15.32
C ILE A 286 -4.80 -23.42 13.90
N HIS A 287 -4.48 -24.34 13.01
CA HIS A 287 -4.27 -24.05 11.59
C HIS A 287 -5.54 -24.38 10.81
N SER A 288 -6.13 -23.36 10.20
CA SER A 288 -7.29 -23.49 9.31
C SER A 288 -6.97 -22.91 7.94
N GLU A 289 -7.62 -23.45 6.92
CA GLU A 289 -7.54 -22.94 5.56
C GLU A 289 -8.62 -21.88 5.32
N CYS A 290 -8.45 -21.07 4.28
CA CYS A 290 -9.35 -19.94 4.05
C CYS A 290 -10.71 -20.38 3.46
N MET A 291 -11.81 -20.12 4.18
CA MET A 291 -13.19 -20.41 3.72
C MET A 291 -13.53 -19.76 2.38
N PHE A 292 -12.98 -18.57 2.11
CA PHE A 292 -13.18 -17.94 0.81
C PHE A 292 -12.57 -18.76 -0.32
N HIS A 293 -11.33 -19.25 -0.14
CA HIS A 293 -10.67 -20.08 -1.14
C HIS A 293 -11.36 -21.44 -1.30
N PHE A 294 -11.90 -22.01 -0.22
CA PHE A 294 -12.77 -23.19 -0.26
C PHE A 294 -14.00 -22.96 -1.15
N ASN A 295 -14.80 -21.93 -0.86
CA ASN A 295 -15.99 -21.59 -1.65
C ASN A 295 -15.62 -21.25 -3.10
N GLN A 296 -14.52 -20.51 -3.30
CA GLN A 296 -14.05 -20.13 -4.63
C GLN A 296 -13.63 -21.36 -5.45
N ALA A 297 -12.98 -22.35 -4.85
CA ALA A 297 -12.62 -23.60 -5.54
C ALA A 297 -13.87 -24.37 -6.00
N ILE A 298 -14.91 -24.44 -5.16
CA ILE A 298 -16.21 -25.05 -5.53
C ILE A 298 -16.86 -24.26 -6.68
N HIS A 299 -16.89 -22.94 -6.62
CA HIS A 299 -17.41 -22.09 -7.70
C HIS A 299 -16.67 -22.24 -9.02
N ARG A 300 -15.33 -22.31 -8.98
CA ARG A 300 -14.52 -22.60 -10.18
C ARG A 300 -14.91 -23.97 -10.74
N LYS A 301 -15.05 -24.99 -9.90
CA LYS A 301 -15.46 -26.31 -10.35
C LYS A 301 -16.86 -26.32 -10.98
N ILE A 302 -17.83 -25.60 -10.41
CA ILE A 302 -19.16 -25.42 -11.01
C ILE A 302 -19.02 -24.84 -12.43
N THR A 303 -18.14 -23.84 -12.60
CA THR A 303 -17.89 -23.22 -13.91
C THR A 303 -17.20 -24.18 -14.88
N ASP A 304 -16.18 -24.91 -14.42
CA ASP A 304 -15.43 -25.89 -15.22
C ASP A 304 -16.31 -27.06 -15.71
N LEU A 305 -17.36 -27.39 -14.95
CA LEU A 305 -18.37 -28.39 -15.33
C LEU A 305 -19.45 -27.84 -16.27
N GLY A 306 -19.37 -26.56 -16.67
CA GLY A 306 -20.37 -25.92 -17.55
C GLY A 306 -21.66 -25.50 -16.84
N LEU A 307 -21.72 -25.59 -15.51
CA LEU A 307 -22.94 -25.35 -14.71
C LEU A 307 -23.12 -23.88 -14.31
N ALA A 308 -22.35 -22.95 -14.89
CA ALA A 308 -22.40 -21.53 -14.51
C ALA A 308 -23.77 -20.89 -14.75
N ASN A 309 -24.40 -21.19 -15.89
CA ASN A 309 -25.74 -20.68 -16.21
C ASN A 309 -26.82 -21.28 -15.31
N ASP A 310 -26.73 -22.57 -15.01
CA ASP A 310 -27.66 -23.24 -14.09
C ASP A 310 -27.53 -22.67 -12.68
N TYR A 311 -26.31 -22.50 -12.18
CA TYR A 311 -26.08 -21.89 -10.88
C TYR A 311 -26.66 -20.46 -10.78
N LEU A 312 -26.63 -19.69 -11.88
CA LEU A 312 -27.16 -18.32 -11.89
C LEU A 312 -28.69 -18.28 -11.96
N HIS A 313 -29.31 -19.12 -12.80
CA HIS A 313 -30.73 -19.00 -13.15
C HIS A 313 -31.64 -20.10 -12.57
N ASN A 314 -31.08 -21.19 -12.04
CA ASN A 314 -31.83 -22.28 -11.42
C ASN A 314 -31.64 -22.26 -9.89
N GLU A 315 -32.69 -21.87 -9.18
CA GLU A 315 -32.68 -21.74 -7.72
C GLU A 315 -32.37 -23.05 -7.01
N THR A 316 -32.98 -24.17 -7.43
CA THR A 316 -32.74 -25.49 -6.85
C THR A 316 -31.28 -25.91 -6.97
N ILE A 317 -30.67 -25.74 -8.15
CA ILE A 317 -29.26 -26.07 -8.38
C ILE A 317 -28.35 -25.17 -7.55
N ARG A 318 -28.65 -23.87 -7.52
CA ARG A 318 -27.90 -22.90 -6.72
C ARG A 318 -27.92 -23.24 -5.23
N ASP A 319 -29.08 -23.61 -4.69
CA ASP A 319 -29.22 -23.94 -3.28
C ASP A 319 -28.57 -25.27 -2.93
N GLN A 320 -28.63 -26.28 -3.81
CA GLN A 320 -27.87 -27.53 -3.64
C GLN A 320 -26.34 -27.28 -3.63
N CYS A 321 -25.83 -26.42 -4.51
CA CYS A 321 -24.44 -25.99 -4.46
C CYS A 321 -24.08 -25.27 -3.15
N ARG A 322 -24.99 -24.43 -2.63
CA ARG A 322 -24.80 -23.74 -1.34
C ARG A 322 -24.85 -24.69 -0.15
N GLN A 323 -25.69 -25.72 -0.19
CA GLN A 323 -25.72 -26.76 0.83
C GLN A 323 -24.38 -27.51 0.91
N LEU A 324 -23.75 -27.80 -0.23
CA LEU A 324 -22.40 -28.37 -0.25
C LEU A 324 -21.37 -27.43 0.40
N MET A 325 -21.41 -26.14 0.07
CA MET A 325 -20.53 -25.14 0.69
C MET A 325 -20.78 -25.02 2.20
N ALA A 326 -22.04 -25.13 2.64
CA ALA A 326 -22.43 -25.06 4.04
C ALA A 326 -21.96 -26.25 4.89
N LEU A 327 -21.52 -27.36 4.29
CA LEU A 327 -20.90 -28.47 5.04
C LEU A 327 -19.66 -28.02 5.82
N SER A 328 -18.95 -27.00 5.34
CA SER A 328 -17.85 -26.38 6.08
C SER A 328 -18.26 -25.73 7.40
N LEU A 329 -19.57 -25.53 7.64
CA LEU A 329 -20.10 -24.91 8.85
C LEU A 329 -20.77 -25.92 9.81
N MET A 330 -20.74 -27.21 9.48
CA MET A 330 -21.33 -28.28 10.28
C MET A 330 -20.31 -28.86 11.28
N PRO A 331 -20.74 -29.48 12.40
CA PRO A 331 -19.83 -30.24 13.26
C PRO A 331 -19.00 -31.22 12.42
N VAL A 332 -17.69 -31.30 12.69
CA VAL A 332 -16.74 -32.06 11.85
C VAL A 332 -17.15 -33.53 11.71
N ASP A 333 -17.62 -34.13 12.80
CA ASP A 333 -18.12 -35.50 12.89
C ASP A 333 -19.42 -35.74 12.11
N GLU A 334 -20.17 -34.68 11.82
CA GLU A 334 -21.43 -34.72 11.08
C GLU A 334 -21.24 -34.56 9.56
N VAL A 335 -20.12 -33.99 9.12
CA VAL A 335 -19.88 -33.62 7.71
C VAL A 335 -20.12 -34.79 6.75
N GLU A 336 -19.52 -35.95 7.02
CA GLU A 336 -19.61 -37.10 6.12
C GLU A 336 -21.03 -37.65 6.03
N ARG A 337 -21.73 -37.74 7.17
CA ARG A 337 -23.13 -38.18 7.23
C ARG A 337 -24.04 -37.24 6.45
N GLN A 338 -23.86 -35.93 6.61
CA GLN A 338 -24.67 -34.95 5.88
C GLN A 338 -24.34 -34.94 4.40
N PHE A 339 -23.07 -35.11 4.02
CA PHE A 339 -22.68 -35.24 2.63
C PHE A 339 -23.37 -36.45 1.96
N GLN A 340 -23.39 -37.62 2.61
CA GLN A 340 -24.09 -38.81 2.11
C GLN A 340 -25.60 -38.55 1.90
N ARG A 341 -26.26 -37.81 2.81
CA ARG A 341 -27.66 -37.39 2.64
C ARG A 341 -27.82 -36.48 1.44
N LEU A 342 -26.95 -35.48 1.27
CA LEU A 342 -26.98 -34.59 0.10
C LEU A 342 -26.85 -35.38 -1.21
N GLN A 343 -26.01 -36.42 -1.27
CA GLN A 343 -25.89 -37.26 -2.47
C GLN A 343 -27.19 -37.95 -2.88
N THR A 344 -28.11 -38.24 -1.95
CA THR A 344 -29.40 -38.88 -2.27
C THR A 344 -30.49 -37.92 -2.76
N ILE A 345 -30.41 -36.64 -2.38
CA ILE A 345 -31.46 -35.64 -2.68
C ILE A 345 -31.03 -34.64 -3.76
N THR A 346 -29.74 -34.58 -4.06
CA THR A 346 -29.16 -33.64 -5.02
C THR A 346 -29.48 -34.07 -6.45
N SER A 347 -29.75 -33.10 -7.33
CA SER A 347 -30.05 -33.36 -8.74
C SER A 347 -28.92 -34.15 -9.42
N SER A 348 -29.28 -35.07 -10.32
CA SER A 348 -28.31 -35.81 -11.13
C SER A 348 -27.43 -34.89 -11.99
N THR A 349 -27.89 -33.67 -12.30
CA THR A 349 -27.11 -32.62 -12.95
C THR A 349 -25.83 -32.27 -12.19
N LEU A 350 -25.80 -32.43 -10.86
CA LEU A 350 -24.65 -32.12 -10.01
C LEU A 350 -23.76 -33.35 -9.68
N SER A 351 -23.96 -34.48 -10.35
CA SER A 351 -23.22 -35.74 -10.05
C SER A 351 -21.71 -35.56 -10.08
N ASP A 352 -21.18 -34.88 -11.09
CA ASP A 352 -19.74 -34.63 -11.21
C ASP A 352 -19.21 -33.66 -10.15
N LEU A 353 -20.04 -32.70 -9.72
CA LEU A 353 -19.70 -31.80 -8.63
C LEU A 353 -19.65 -32.53 -7.29
N LEU A 354 -20.60 -33.44 -7.04
CA LEU A 354 -20.61 -34.29 -5.85
C LEU A 354 -19.39 -35.23 -5.83
N LEU A 355 -19.06 -35.84 -6.97
CA LEU A 355 -17.88 -36.70 -7.09
C LEU A 355 -16.59 -35.91 -6.82
N TYR A 356 -16.48 -34.72 -7.39
CA TYR A 356 -15.39 -33.80 -7.08
C TYR A 356 -15.34 -33.47 -5.58
N PHE A 357 -16.46 -33.09 -4.98
CA PHE A 357 -16.50 -32.68 -3.58
C PHE A 357 -16.08 -33.83 -2.66
N LYS A 358 -16.58 -35.04 -2.93
CA LYS A 358 -16.19 -36.27 -2.22
C LYS A 358 -14.69 -36.49 -2.26
N ASN A 359 -14.10 -36.48 -3.45
CA ASN A 359 -12.69 -36.83 -3.64
C ASN A 359 -11.74 -35.72 -3.17
N GLN A 360 -12.15 -34.45 -3.29
CA GLN A 360 -11.30 -33.31 -2.97
C GLN A 360 -11.39 -32.88 -1.50
N TRP A 361 -12.59 -32.93 -0.90
CA TRP A 361 -12.85 -32.34 0.41
C TRP A 361 -13.14 -33.40 1.48
N VAL A 362 -14.00 -34.38 1.19
CA VAL A 362 -14.41 -35.39 2.19
C VAL A 362 -13.34 -36.48 2.38
N HIS A 363 -12.78 -36.98 1.28
CA HIS A 363 -11.72 -38.01 1.27
C HIS A 363 -10.41 -37.51 0.66
N GLY A 364 -10.26 -36.18 0.58
CA GLY A 364 -9.09 -35.55 0.00
C GLY A 364 -7.89 -35.57 0.94
N VAL A 365 -6.78 -35.01 0.46
CA VAL A 365 -5.52 -34.89 1.21
C VAL A 365 -5.64 -33.87 2.35
N VAL A 366 -6.51 -32.86 2.20
CA VAL A 366 -6.73 -31.84 3.24
C VAL A 366 -7.79 -32.34 4.21
N PRO A 367 -7.44 -32.53 5.50
CA PRO A 367 -8.39 -33.02 6.51
C PRO A 367 -9.60 -32.09 6.69
N ILE A 368 -10.74 -32.68 7.05
CA ILE A 368 -12.01 -31.95 7.25
C ILE A 368 -11.86 -30.77 8.20
N HIS A 369 -11.20 -30.97 9.34
CA HIS A 369 -11.02 -29.91 10.34
C HIS A 369 -10.25 -28.68 9.82
N MET A 370 -9.45 -28.81 8.75
CA MET A 370 -8.71 -27.68 8.20
C MET A 370 -9.60 -26.77 7.33
N TRP A 371 -10.61 -27.33 6.64
CA TRP A 371 -11.54 -26.56 5.82
C TRP A 371 -12.91 -26.37 6.49
N ASN A 372 -13.06 -26.80 7.73
CA ASN A 372 -14.26 -26.64 8.53
C ASN A 372 -14.13 -25.46 9.50
N PHE A 373 -15.20 -24.68 9.63
CA PHE A 373 -15.27 -23.42 10.36
C PHE A 373 -16.37 -23.44 11.44
N HIS A 374 -16.84 -24.62 11.84
CA HIS A 374 -17.89 -24.76 12.85
C HIS A 374 -17.53 -24.10 14.19
N ASP A 375 -16.30 -24.30 14.64
CA ASP A 375 -15.82 -23.82 15.95
C ASP A 375 -14.99 -22.53 15.86
N ALA A 376 -14.98 -21.87 14.70
CA ALA A 376 -14.26 -20.60 14.57
C ALA A 376 -14.92 -19.53 15.45
N ASP A 377 -14.15 -18.92 16.37
CA ASP A 377 -14.53 -17.93 17.41
C ASP A 377 -15.27 -16.66 16.91
N HIS A 378 -15.57 -16.54 15.63
CA HIS A 378 -16.41 -15.47 15.07
C HIS A 378 -17.62 -16.01 14.29
N ARG A 379 -18.19 -17.13 14.76
CA ARG A 379 -19.60 -17.43 14.53
C ARG A 379 -20.46 -16.33 15.14
N THR A 380 -21.44 -15.87 14.39
CA THR A 380 -22.44 -14.92 14.87
C THR A 380 -23.05 -15.41 16.19
N ASN A 381 -23.19 -14.49 17.15
CA ASN A 381 -23.98 -14.70 18.36
C ASN A 381 -25.44 -14.90 17.92
N ASN A 382 -25.90 -16.14 17.89
CA ASN A 382 -27.24 -16.46 18.39
C ASN A 382 -27.29 -17.94 18.79
N THR A 383 -27.12 -18.18 20.09
CA THR A 383 -27.69 -19.34 20.78
C THR A 383 -29.22 -19.27 20.66
N SER A 384 -29.85 -20.45 20.57
CA SER A 384 -31.30 -20.75 20.46
C SER A 384 -31.98 -20.47 19.11
N GLU A 385 -32.15 -21.56 18.34
CA GLU A 385 -33.41 -22.04 17.71
C GLU A 385 -33.15 -22.74 16.37
N GLY A 386 -33.56 -24.02 16.25
CA GLY A 386 -33.82 -24.67 14.97
C GLY A 386 -33.06 -25.97 14.69
N GLU A 387 -33.38 -27.04 15.44
CA GLU A 387 -33.26 -28.38 14.88
C GLU A 387 -34.19 -28.47 13.65
N ASN A 388 -33.60 -28.78 12.50
CA ASN A 388 -34.22 -28.91 11.18
C ASN A 388 -34.71 -27.59 10.52
N VAL A 389 -34.24 -27.34 9.29
CA VAL A 389 -34.66 -26.34 8.28
C VAL A 389 -33.79 -25.08 8.06
N VAL A 390 -32.86 -24.67 8.93
CA VAL A 390 -32.13 -23.40 8.71
C VAL A 390 -30.67 -23.58 8.25
N VAL A 391 -30.45 -24.11 7.04
CA VAL A 391 -29.13 -24.00 6.35
C VAL A 391 -29.12 -22.83 5.34
N VAL A 392 -30.30 -22.30 4.98
CA VAL A 392 -30.44 -21.26 3.95
C VAL A 392 -30.33 -19.82 4.51
N HIS A 393 -30.36 -19.62 5.83
CA HIS A 393 -30.38 -18.28 6.45
C HIS A 393 -29.23 -17.93 7.41
N LEU A 394 -28.21 -18.79 7.56
CA LEU A 394 -27.10 -18.54 8.50
C LEU A 394 -25.83 -17.92 7.87
N PHE A 395 -25.90 -17.40 6.64
CA PHE A 395 -24.78 -16.71 6.01
C PHE A 395 -24.72 -15.22 6.40
N HIS A 396 -24.38 -14.90 7.65
CA HIS A 396 -23.96 -13.56 8.09
C HIS A 396 -23.07 -13.68 9.35
N PHE A 397 -22.06 -12.86 9.66
CA PHE A 397 -21.01 -12.15 8.90
C PHE A 397 -20.04 -11.56 9.97
N LYS A 398 -19.05 -12.31 10.46
CA LYS A 398 -17.90 -11.75 11.21
C LYS A 398 -16.56 -12.27 10.70
N VAL A 399 -16.32 -13.59 10.63
CA VAL A 399 -15.15 -14.18 9.93
C VAL A 399 -15.11 -13.74 8.46
N LEU A 400 -16.27 -13.78 7.79
CA LEU A 400 -16.40 -13.33 6.40
C LEU A 400 -16.02 -11.86 6.24
N SER A 401 -16.32 -10.97 7.20
CA SER A 401 -15.94 -9.56 7.06
C SER A 401 -14.43 -9.36 7.08
N PHE A 402 -13.71 -10.13 7.91
CA PHE A 402 -12.25 -10.10 8.03
C PHE A 402 -11.57 -10.70 6.80
N ILE A 403 -11.99 -11.89 6.37
CA ILE A 403 -11.45 -12.54 5.17
C ILE A 403 -11.77 -11.71 3.92
N VAL A 404 -13.00 -11.21 3.78
CA VAL A 404 -13.39 -10.29 2.70
C VAL A 404 -12.57 -9.01 2.76
N TYR A 405 -12.29 -8.46 3.95
CA TYR A 405 -11.41 -7.30 4.07
C TYR A 405 -10.01 -7.61 3.55
N ILE A 406 -9.40 -8.74 3.92
CA ILE A 406 -8.05 -9.09 3.48
C ILE A 406 -8.02 -9.33 1.98
N LEU A 407 -9.01 -10.03 1.43
CA LEU A 407 -9.07 -10.26 -0.02
C LEU A 407 -9.34 -8.96 -0.78
N ALA A 408 -10.22 -8.10 -0.26
CA ALA A 408 -10.44 -6.78 -0.79
C ALA A 408 -9.17 -5.92 -0.68
N TYR A 409 -8.39 -6.06 0.39
CA TYR A 409 -7.11 -5.42 0.54
C TYR A 409 -6.14 -5.94 -0.51
N ASN A 410 -5.97 -7.25 -0.68
CA ASN A 410 -5.06 -7.85 -1.67
C ASN A 410 -5.46 -7.48 -3.11
N LEU A 411 -6.76 -7.47 -3.41
CA LEU A 411 -7.30 -7.02 -4.69
C LEU A 411 -7.05 -5.52 -4.90
N ARG A 412 -7.34 -4.68 -3.89
CA ARG A 412 -7.07 -3.23 -3.95
C ARG A 412 -5.57 -2.96 -4.07
N PHE A 413 -4.74 -3.72 -3.37
CA PHE A 413 -3.30 -3.63 -3.41
C PHE A 413 -2.79 -3.91 -4.83
N ALA A 414 -3.36 -4.92 -5.51
CA ALA A 414 -3.12 -5.15 -6.94
C ALA A 414 -3.59 -4.00 -7.84
N THR A 415 -4.77 -3.44 -7.61
CA THR A 415 -5.25 -2.30 -8.40
C THR A 415 -4.39 -1.04 -8.22
N ARG A 416 -3.86 -0.79 -7.01
CA ARG A 416 -3.03 0.39 -6.70
C ARG A 416 -1.70 0.38 -7.46
N LEU A 417 -1.14 -0.80 -7.72
CA LEU A 417 0.11 -0.93 -8.48
C LEU A 417 -0.03 -0.52 -9.95
N SER A 418 -1.25 -0.34 -10.46
CA SER A 418 -1.56 0.13 -11.83
C SER A 418 -0.93 -0.70 -12.96
N LYS A 419 -0.21 -1.78 -12.63
CA LYS A 419 0.52 -2.69 -13.51
C LYS A 419 0.57 -4.07 -12.88
N LYS A 420 0.30 -5.11 -13.68
CA LYS A 420 0.72 -6.48 -13.34
C LYS A 420 2.24 -6.51 -13.28
N HIS A 421 2.81 -7.06 -12.21
CA HIS A 421 4.26 -7.12 -11.95
C HIS A 421 4.95 -5.73 -11.93
N PRO A 422 4.83 -4.95 -10.84
CA PRO A 422 5.57 -3.71 -10.68
C PRO A 422 7.08 -3.95 -10.63
N ASN A 423 7.87 -2.91 -10.92
CA ASN A 423 9.29 -2.96 -10.55
C ASN A 423 9.44 -2.87 -9.01
N ILE A 424 10.57 -3.34 -8.50
CA ILE A 424 10.84 -3.41 -7.06
C ILE A 424 10.70 -2.05 -6.35
N TRP A 425 11.15 -0.96 -6.96
CA TRP A 425 11.10 0.38 -6.34
C TRP A 425 9.67 0.89 -6.21
N SER A 426 8.84 0.67 -7.22
CA SER A 426 7.42 1.02 -7.18
C SER A 426 6.64 0.15 -6.19
N PHE A 427 7.04 -1.11 -6.02
CA PHE A 427 6.47 -1.98 -5.00
C PHE A 427 6.79 -1.47 -3.59
N ILE A 428 8.07 -1.23 -3.28
CA ILE A 428 8.49 -0.73 -1.96
C ILE A 428 7.82 0.61 -1.64
N GLN A 429 7.77 1.53 -2.61
CA GLN A 429 7.08 2.82 -2.46
C GLN A 429 5.60 2.72 -2.10
N LEU A 430 4.94 1.62 -2.48
CA LEU A 430 3.52 1.42 -2.18
C LEU A 430 3.30 0.89 -0.76
N ILE A 431 4.23 0.08 -0.25
CA ILE A 431 4.11 -0.58 1.07
C ILE A 431 4.72 0.26 2.21
N GLN A 432 5.60 1.21 1.88
CA GLN A 432 6.09 2.27 2.79
C GLN A 432 4.98 3.22 3.21
#